data_AF-A0A966C6V5-F1
#
_entry.id   AF-A0A966C6V5-F1
#
_cell.length_a   1.000
_cell.length_b   1.000
_cell.length_c   1.000
_cell.angle_alpha   90.00
_cell.angle_beta   90.00
_cell.angle_gamma   90.00
#
_symmetry.space_group_name_H-M   'P 1'
#
loop_
_entity.id
_entity.type
_entity.pdbx_description
1 polymer ?
#
loop_
_entity_poly.entity_id
_entity_poly.type
_entity_poly.pdbx_seq_one_letter_code
_entity_poly.pdbx_strand_id
1 'polypeptide(L)'
;MAYPDLYPPASPAGLICLPEPALVRLRWDAAPEAGAFFKVLRRTAGSPRWDHLAERVDQTSFSDDTPPSAVLEYAVKTVDDAGNQSEAATCTVRTGS
;
A
#
# COMPACT_ATOMS: atom_id res chain seq x y z
N MET A 1 22.45 25.32 -9.17
CA MET A 1 22.00 24.39 -8.11
C MET A 1 20.52 24.18 -8.30
N ALA A 2 20.06 22.93 -8.39
CA ALA A 2 18.63 22.61 -8.37
C ALA A 2 18.17 22.45 -6.92
N TYR A 3 16.96 22.91 -6.61
CA TYR A 3 16.35 22.73 -5.30
C TYR A 3 15.77 21.30 -5.19
N PRO A 4 15.90 20.60 -4.04
CA PRO A 4 15.35 19.26 -3.89
C PRO A 4 13.82 19.30 -3.92
N ASP A 5 13.20 18.28 -4.53
CA ASP A 5 11.76 18.11 -4.43
C ASP A 5 11.39 17.60 -3.03
N LEU A 6 10.47 18.31 -2.37
CA LEU A 6 10.00 18.04 -1.02
C LEU A 6 8.48 17.83 -0.98
N TYR A 7 7.81 17.82 -2.13
CA TYR A 7 6.36 17.69 -2.20
C TYR A 7 5.97 16.21 -2.33
N PRO A 8 5.21 15.66 -1.36
CA PRO A 8 4.71 14.32 -1.48
C PRO A 8 3.85 14.10 -2.74
N PRO A 9 3.95 12.92 -3.36
CA PRO A 9 3.03 12.53 -4.43
C PRO A 9 1.60 12.37 -3.90
N ALA A 10 0.64 12.29 -4.81
CA ALA A 10 -0.74 11.95 -4.47
C ALA A 10 -0.85 10.52 -3.91
N SER A 11 -1.74 10.32 -2.93
CA SER A 11 -2.07 9.00 -2.41
C SER A 11 -2.66 8.10 -3.51
N PRO A 12 -2.46 6.77 -3.43
CA PRO A 12 -3.13 5.84 -4.32
C PRO A 12 -4.65 6.00 -4.25
N ALA A 13 -5.31 6.11 -5.39
CA ALA A 13 -6.77 6.16 -5.48
C ALA A 13 -7.34 4.75 -5.66
N GLY A 14 -8.64 4.58 -5.36
CA GLY A 14 -9.36 3.34 -5.69
C GLY A 14 -8.84 2.09 -4.98
N LEU A 15 -8.11 2.21 -3.86
CA LEU A 15 -7.59 1.05 -3.14
C LEU A 15 -8.73 0.14 -2.68
N ILE A 16 -8.70 -1.10 -3.17
CA ILE A 16 -9.57 -2.18 -2.74
C ILE A 16 -8.74 -3.40 -2.32
N CYS A 17 -9.25 -4.13 -1.34
CA CYS A 17 -8.61 -5.32 -0.80
C CYS A 17 -9.61 -6.47 -0.84
N LEU A 18 -9.23 -7.50 -1.58
CA LEU A 18 -10.07 -8.61 -1.98
C LEU A 18 -9.57 -9.86 -1.26
N PRO A 19 -10.22 -10.29 -0.17
CA PRO A 19 -9.87 -11.53 0.50
C PRO A 19 -10.23 -12.73 -0.41
N GLU A 20 -9.26 -13.63 -0.59
CA GLU A 20 -9.39 -14.92 -1.28
C GLU A 20 -9.11 -16.05 -0.25
N PRO A 21 -9.37 -17.34 -0.56
CA PRO A 21 -9.25 -18.41 0.43
C PRO A 21 -7.89 -18.55 1.13
N ALA A 22 -6.79 -18.14 0.48
CA ALA A 22 -5.44 -18.25 1.03
C ALA A 22 -4.62 -16.95 0.97
N LEU A 23 -5.16 -15.88 0.40
CA LEU A 23 -4.43 -14.63 0.17
C LEU A 23 -5.35 -13.41 0.25
N VAL A 24 -4.76 -12.22 0.34
CA VAL A 24 -5.48 -10.97 0.09
C VAL A 24 -4.88 -10.28 -1.13
N ARG A 25 -5.72 -10.00 -2.13
CA ARG A 25 -5.32 -9.27 -3.33
C ARG A 25 -5.66 -7.80 -3.18
N LEU A 26 -4.64 -6.95 -3.32
CA LEU A 26 -4.77 -5.50 -3.31
C LEU A 26 -4.74 -4.99 -4.75
N ARG A 27 -5.62 -4.04 -5.06
CA ARG A 27 -5.68 -3.32 -6.34
C ARG A 27 -5.91 -1.83 -6.04
N TRP A 28 -5.27 -0.96 -6.81
CA TRP A 28 -5.44 0.49 -6.73
C TRP A 28 -5.26 1.11 -8.11
N ASP A 29 -5.54 2.39 -8.25
CA ASP A 29 -5.32 3.15 -9.48
C ASP A 29 -3.87 3.65 -9.56
N ALA A 30 -3.34 3.79 -10.78
CA ALA A 30 -2.00 4.34 -10.98
C ALA A 30 -1.87 5.76 -10.42
N ALA A 31 -0.70 6.09 -9.87
CA ALA A 31 -0.38 7.47 -9.53
C ALA A 31 -0.25 8.31 -10.81
N PRO A 32 -0.65 9.58 -10.81
CA PRO A 32 -0.50 10.45 -11.98
C PRO A 32 0.98 10.77 -12.29
N GLU A 33 1.86 10.55 -11.31
CA GLU A 33 3.28 10.89 -11.40
C GLU A 33 4.08 9.77 -12.07
N ALA A 34 4.84 10.12 -13.11
CA ALA A 34 5.71 9.20 -13.82
C ALA A 34 6.93 8.84 -12.97
N GLY A 35 7.33 7.55 -12.99
CA GLY A 35 8.48 7.06 -12.21
C GLY A 35 8.15 6.67 -10.77
N ALA A 36 7.00 7.09 -10.25
CA ALA A 36 6.57 6.75 -8.91
C ALA A 36 6.32 5.24 -8.73
N PHE A 37 6.61 4.74 -7.53
CA PHE A 37 6.37 3.35 -7.12
C PHE A 37 5.54 3.30 -5.84
N PHE A 38 5.13 2.10 -5.43
CA PHE A 38 4.29 1.92 -4.25
C PHE A 38 4.97 1.15 -3.12
N LYS A 39 4.67 1.54 -1.89
CA LYS A 39 4.95 0.76 -0.67
C LYS A 39 3.67 0.13 -0.17
N VAL A 40 3.75 -1.11 0.29
CA VAL A 40 2.61 -1.86 0.82
C VAL A 40 2.90 -2.29 2.24
N LEU A 41 2.00 -1.93 3.15
CA LEU A 41 2.07 -2.26 4.56
C LEU A 41 0.79 -2.96 5.02
N ARG A 42 0.90 -3.72 6.09
CA ARG A 42 -0.21 -4.41 6.74
C ARG A 42 -0.11 -4.31 8.25
N ARG A 43 -1.24 -4.29 8.93
CA ARG A 43 -1.31 -4.56 10.36
C ARG A 43 -2.57 -5.32 10.71
N THR A 44 -2.56 -6.02 11.84
CA THR A 44 -3.82 -6.38 12.51
C THR A 44 -4.52 -5.10 12.95
N ALA A 45 -5.83 -4.98 12.70
CA ALA A 45 -6.60 -3.80 13.08
C ALA A 45 -6.45 -3.51 14.58
N GLY A 46 -6.12 -2.26 14.93
CA GLY A 46 -5.84 -1.83 16.30
C GLY A 46 -4.39 -2.04 16.76
N SER A 47 -3.55 -2.74 15.99
CA SER A 47 -2.11 -2.81 16.26
C SER A 47 -1.45 -1.45 16.02
N PRO A 48 -0.52 -1.01 16.89
CA PRO A 48 0.27 0.19 16.63
C PRO A 48 1.38 -0.04 15.60
N ARG A 49 1.69 -1.30 15.26
CA ARG A 49 2.80 -1.68 14.38
C ARG A 49 2.30 -2.06 13.00
N TRP A 50 2.97 -1.52 11.98
CA TRP A 50 2.82 -1.89 10.59
C TRP A 50 3.95 -2.83 10.17
N ASP A 51 3.58 -3.96 9.57
CA ASP A 51 4.49 -4.82 8.83
C ASP A 51 4.67 -4.25 7.43
N HIS A 52 5.92 -4.15 6.97
CA HIS A 52 6.25 -3.72 5.63
C HIS A 52 6.27 -4.95 4.72
N LEU A 53 5.24 -5.11 3.90
CA LEU A 53 5.11 -6.26 3.00
C LEU A 53 5.93 -6.07 1.73
N ALA A 54 6.02 -4.84 1.24
CA ALA A 54 6.87 -4.47 0.11
C ALA A 54 7.32 -3.00 0.20
N GLU A 55 8.62 -2.78 -0.01
CA GLU A 55 9.21 -1.44 -0.10
C GLU A 55 9.16 -0.84 -1.50
N ARG A 56 8.91 -1.67 -2.53
CA ARG A 56 8.76 -1.25 -3.91
C ARG A 56 7.85 -2.19 -4.68
N VAL A 57 6.79 -1.64 -5.23
CA VAL A 57 5.87 -2.28 -6.18
C VAL A 57 5.67 -1.31 -7.33
N ASP A 58 6.06 -1.69 -8.54
CA ASP A 58 5.90 -0.85 -9.73
C ASP A 58 4.55 -1.10 -10.44
N GLN A 59 3.83 -2.15 -10.05
CA GLN A 59 2.47 -2.45 -10.52
C GLN A 59 1.40 -1.79 -9.64
N THR A 60 0.18 -1.67 -10.17
CA THR A 60 -0.99 -1.19 -9.43
C THR A 60 -1.71 -2.29 -8.64
N SER A 61 -0.95 -3.31 -8.24
CA SER A 61 -1.48 -4.43 -7.49
C SER A 61 -0.44 -5.19 -6.70
N PHE A 62 -0.88 -5.80 -5.61
CA PHE A 62 -0.05 -6.64 -4.74
C PHE A 62 -0.85 -7.84 -4.23
N SER A 63 -0.18 -8.95 -3.94
CA SER A 63 -0.80 -10.12 -3.31
C SER A 63 -0.07 -10.41 -2.00
N ASP A 64 -0.82 -10.41 -0.90
CA ASP A 64 -0.36 -10.92 0.39
C ASP A 64 -0.72 -12.41 0.47
N ASP A 65 0.23 -13.27 0.12
CA ASP A 65 0.01 -14.72 -0.10
C ASP A 65 -0.13 -15.54 1.18
N THR A 66 0.21 -14.96 2.34
CA THR A 66 0.09 -15.62 3.65
C THR A 66 -0.44 -14.64 4.71
N PRO A 67 -1.69 -14.15 4.56
CA PRO A 67 -2.27 -13.22 5.52
C PRO A 67 -2.61 -13.97 6.82
N PRO A 68 -2.31 -13.40 8.01
CA PRO A 68 -2.71 -14.03 9.26
C PRO A 68 -4.22 -13.93 9.44
N SER A 69 -4.84 -14.98 10.00
CA SER A 69 -6.29 -15.04 10.27
C SER A 69 -6.73 -14.00 11.30
N ALA A 70 -7.06 -12.79 10.85
CA ALA A 70 -7.50 -11.68 11.67
C ALA A 70 -8.28 -10.65 10.85
N VAL A 71 -8.74 -9.58 11.51
CA VAL A 71 -9.10 -8.33 10.82
C VAL A 71 -7.80 -7.59 10.51
N LEU A 72 -7.52 -7.40 9.23
CA LEU A 72 -6.31 -6.79 8.71
C LEU A 72 -6.63 -5.44 8.11
N GLU A 73 -5.77 -4.47 8.37
CA GLU A 73 -5.75 -3.18 7.71
C GLU A 73 -4.51 -3.14 6.82
N TYR A 74 -4.70 -2.82 5.54
CA TYR A 74 -3.59 -2.59 4.62
C TYR A 74 -3.47 -1.11 4.31
N ALA A 75 -2.23 -0.68 4.06
CA ALA A 75 -1.90 0.66 3.61
C ALA A 75 -1.05 0.58 2.35
N VAL A 76 -1.37 1.43 1.37
CA VAL A 76 -0.54 1.64 0.19
C VAL A 76 -0.15 3.12 0.11
N LYS A 77 1.13 3.38 -0.14
CA LYS A 77 1.68 4.74 -0.33
C LYS A 77 2.35 4.84 -1.67
N THR A 78 2.19 5.98 -2.34
CA THR A 78 2.97 6.35 -3.52
C THR A 78 4.29 6.96 -3.05
N VAL A 79 5.38 6.69 -3.76
CA VAL A 79 6.71 7.24 -3.52
C VAL A 79 7.26 7.77 -4.84
N ASP A 80 7.70 9.03 -4.84
CA ASP A 80 8.32 9.67 -6.01
C ASP A 80 9.81 9.32 -6.15
N ASP A 81 10.45 9.79 -7.23
CA ASP A 81 11.88 9.57 -7.48
C ASP A 81 12.79 10.32 -6.49
N ALA A 82 12.29 11.35 -5.81
CA ALA A 82 12.99 12.06 -4.75
C ALA A 82 12.88 11.36 -3.38
N GLY A 83 12.02 10.35 -3.27
CA GLY A 83 11.75 9.59 -2.06
C GLY A 83 10.66 10.17 -1.16
N ASN A 84 9.94 11.22 -1.58
CA ASN A 84 8.79 11.72 -0.84
C ASN A 84 7.65 10.71 -0.91
N GLN A 85 6.90 10.58 0.18
CA GLN A 85 5.83 9.58 0.30
C GLN A 85 4.49 10.25 0.54
N SER A 86 3.47 9.78 -0.16
CA SER A 86 2.10 10.23 0.03
C SER A 86 1.56 9.87 1.43
N GLU A 87 0.43 10.48 1.78
CA GLU A 87 -0.48 9.88 2.77
C GLU A 87 -0.90 8.46 2.33
N ALA A 88 -1.24 7.61 3.29
CA ALA A 88 -1.65 6.24 2.99
C ALA A 88 -3.11 6.17 2.50
N ALA A 89 -3.33 5.41 1.43
CA ALA A 89 -4.64 4.84 1.16
C ALA A 89 -4.80 3.57 2.01
N THR A 90 -5.96 3.37 2.64
CA THR A 90 -6.19 2.20 3.50
C THR A 90 -7.46 1.44 3.13
N CYS A 91 -7.46 0.15 3.46
CA CYS A 91 -8.60 -0.75 3.35
C CYS A 91 -8.57 -1.71 4.55
N THR A 92 -9.71 -2.30 4.90
CA THR A 92 -9.80 -3.29 5.96
C THR A 92 -10.54 -4.54 5.47
N VAL A 93 -10.00 -5.71 5.77
CA VAL A 93 -10.59 -7.01 5.41
C VAL A 93 -10.52 -7.98 6.59
N ARG A 94 -11.43 -8.95 6.63
CA ARG A 94 -11.34 -10.08 7.55
C ARG A 94 -10.80 -11.30 6.79
N THR A 95 -9.82 -11.96 7.37
CA THR A 95 -9.23 -13.19 6.85
C THR A 95 -9.35 -14.30 7.89
N GLY A 96 -9.51 -15.54 7.42
CA GLY A 96 -9.85 -16.68 8.26
C GLY A 96 -11.26 -16.58 8.86
N SER A 97 -12.10 -17.52 8.45
CA SER A 97 -13.40 -17.82 9.04
C SER A 97 -13.32 -19.09 9.87
#